data_AF-A0A4Q1SUK1-F1
#
_entry.id   AF-A0A4Q1SUK1-F1
#
_cell.length_a   1.000
_cell.length_b   1.000
_cell.length_c   1.000
_cell.angle_alpha   90.00
_cell.angle_beta   90.00
_cell.angle_gamma   90.00
#
_symmetry.space_group_name_H-M   'P 1'
#
loop_
_entity.id
_entity.type
_entity.pdbx_description
1 polymer ?
#
loop_
_entity_poly.entity_id
_entity_poly.type
_entity_poly.pdbx_seq_one_letter_code
_entity_poly.pdbx_strand_id
1 'polypeptide(L)' 'MMPKKLWWVIIFLSLAVNVVMLQWTVEAYYGLEYELVFTFTIVALISVVIAFLSYLGWRKQEYSK' A
#
# COMPACT_ATOMS: atom_id res chain seq x y z
N MET A 1 -23.14 2.24 0.40
CA MET A 1 -22.29 1.76 1.52
C MET A 1 -21.36 0.69 0.98
N MET A 2 -20.04 0.89 1.04
CA MET A 2 -19.12 -0.22 0.73
C MET A 2 -19.30 -1.31 1.80
N PRO A 3 -19.31 -2.60 1.42
CA PRO A 3 -19.32 -3.69 2.38
C PRO A 3 -18.08 -3.58 3.28
N LYS A 4 -18.23 -3.81 4.60
CA LYS A 4 -17.11 -3.77 5.54
C LYS A 4 -15.91 -4.62 5.10
N LYS A 5 -16.19 -5.74 4.41
CA LYS A 5 -15.18 -6.65 3.83
C LYS A 5 -14.34 -6.00 2.73
N LEU A 6 -14.89 -5.04 1.98
CA LEU A 6 -14.20 -4.41 0.85
C LEU A 6 -13.03 -3.54 1.32
N TRP A 7 -13.17 -2.82 2.44
CA TRP A 7 -12.06 -2.06 3.02
C TRP A 7 -10.88 -2.95 3.40
N TRP A 8 -11.15 -4.08 4.02
CA TRP A 8 -10.12 -5.06 4.37
C TRP A 8 -9.41 -5.61 3.13
N VAL A 9 -10.16 -5.90 2.05
CA VAL A 9 -9.57 -6.32 0.78
C VAL A 9 -8.63 -5.26 0.22
N ILE A 10 -9.04 -3.99 0.21
CA ILE A 10 -8.19 -2.89 -0.30
C ILE A 10 -6.92 -2.73 0.55
N ILE A 11 -7.04 -2.82 1.88
CA ILE A 11 -5.89 -2.74 2.79
C ILE A 11 -4.92 -3.90 2.53
N PHE A 12 -5.43 -5.13 2.43
CA PHE A 12 -4.60 -6.31 2.15
C PHE A 12 -3.90 -6.23 0.79
N LEU A 13 -4.60 -5.83 -0.26
CA LEU A 13 -4.01 -5.67 -1.59
C LEU A 13 -2.94 -4.57 -1.59
N SER A 14 -3.20 -3.44 -0.93
CA SER A 14 -2.24 -2.34 -0.81
C SER A 14 -0.98 -2.77 -0.07
N LEU A 15 -1.11 -3.56 1.01
CA LEU A 15 0.02 -4.14 1.73
C LEU A 15 0.80 -5.15 0.89
N ALA A 16 0.13 -6.02 0.13
CA ALA A 16 0.79 -6.97 -0.76
C ALA A 16 1.63 -6.25 -1.83
N VAL A 17 1.06 -5.22 -2.48
CA VAL A 17 1.80 -4.37 -3.42
C VAL A 17 2.99 -3.71 -2.73
N ASN A 18 2.80 -3.19 -1.51
CA ASN A 18 3.87 -2.54 -0.77
C ASN A 18 5.06 -3.47 -0.51
N VAL A 19 4.81 -4.70 -0.06
CA VAL A 19 5.85 -5.70 0.22
C VAL A 19 6.61 -6.07 -1.05
N VAL A 20 5.91 -6.26 -2.18
CA VAL A 20 6.56 -6.55 -3.47
C VAL A 20 7.41 -5.38 -3.93
N MET A 21 6.90 -4.15 -3.86
CA MET A 21 7.68 -2.95 -4.22
C MET A 21 8.91 -2.79 -3.33
N LEU A 22 8.81 -3.08 -2.04
CA LEU A 22 9.94 -3.03 -1.12
C LEU A 22 11.02 -4.05 -1.52
N GLN A 23 10.63 -5.29 -1.82
CA GLN A 23 11.56 -6.31 -2.29
C GLN A 23 12.28 -5.87 -3.57
N TRP A 24 11.54 -5.40 -4.57
CA TRP A 24 12.13 -4.93 -5.82
C TRP A 24 12.98 -3.67 -5.66
N THR A 25 12.66 -2.80 -4.68
CA THR A 25 13.50 -1.65 -4.33
C THR A 25 14.88 -2.11 -3.84
N VAL A 26 14.92 -3.15 -3.00
CA VAL A 26 16.17 -3.73 -2.50
C VAL A 26 16.96 -4.37 -3.64
N GLU A 27 16.30 -5.15 -4.51
CA GLU A 27 16.93 -5.77 -5.68
C GLU A 27 17.51 -4.71 -6.63
N ALA A 28 16.74 -3.68 -6.98
CA ALA A 28 17.18 -2.58 -7.84
C ALA A 28 18.35 -1.79 -7.23
N TYR A 29 18.37 -1.59 -5.91
CA TYR A 29 19.47 -0.91 -5.23
C TYR A 29 20.78 -1.70 -5.36
N TYR A 30 20.74 -3.01 -5.14
CA TYR A 30 21.91 -3.87 -5.34
C TYR A 30 22.29 -4.05 -6.81
N GLY A 31 21.32 -3.97 -7.72
CA GLY A 31 21.53 -3.93 -9.17
C GLY A 31 22.08 -2.61 -9.70
N LEU A 32 22.24 -1.58 -8.85
CA LEU A 32 22.62 -0.21 -9.24
C LEU A 32 21.61 0.47 -10.19
N GLU A 33 20.36 0.01 -10.19
CA GLU A 33 19.26 0.50 -11.01
C GLU A 33 18.48 1.62 -10.29
N TYR A 34 19.14 2.75 -10.03
CA TYR A 34 18.58 3.80 -9.16
C TYR A 34 17.27 4.44 -9.65
N GLU A 35 17.03 4.45 -10.96
CA GLU A 35 15.74 4.91 -11.52
C GLU A 35 14.58 4.00 -11.09
N LEU A 36 14.83 2.69 -11.05
CA LEU A 36 13.86 1.70 -10.58
C LEU A 36 13.69 1.80 -9.06
N VAL A 37 14.76 2.02 -8.29
CA VAL A 37 14.69 2.28 -6.84
C VAL A 37 13.72 3.43 -6.56
N PHE A 38 13.84 4.55 -7.27
CA PHE A 38 12.97 5.71 -7.07
C PHE A 38 11.53 5.41 -7.46
N THR A 39 11.32 4.72 -8.59
CA THR A 39 10.00 4.33 -9.08
C THR A 39 9.29 3.41 -8.07
N PHE A 40 9.93 2.34 -7.62
CA PHE A 40 9.35 1.41 -6.65
C PHE A 40 9.10 2.07 -5.29
N THR A 41 9.99 2.97 -4.85
CA THR A 41 9.79 3.75 -3.62
C THR A 41 8.53 4.62 -3.72
N ILE A 42 8.31 5.32 -4.84
CA ILE A 42 7.09 6.12 -5.03
C ILE A 42 5.84 5.25 -4.98
N VAL A 43 5.84 4.12 -5.69
CA VAL A 43 4.69 3.19 -5.69
C VAL A 43 4.44 2.64 -4.28
N ALA A 44 5.50 2.31 -3.53
CA ALA A 44 5.40 1.89 -2.14
C ALA A 44 4.78 2.98 -1.26
N LEU A 45 5.20 4.24 -1.38
CA LEU A 45 4.60 5.35 -0.63
C LEU A 45 3.11 5.54 -0.96
N ILE A 46 2.74 5.49 -2.24
CA ILE A 46 1.34 5.60 -2.67
C ILE A 46 0.50 4.47 -2.08
N SER A 47 1.00 3.22 -2.12
CA SER A 47 0.29 2.07 -1.55
C SER A 47 0.03 2.21 -0.04
N VAL A 48 0.97 2.76 0.72
CA VAL A 48 0.78 3.07 2.16
C VAL A 48 -0.28 4.13 2.37
N VAL A 49 -0.29 5.19 1.56
CA VAL A 49 -1.33 6.24 1.64
C VAL A 49 -2.72 5.64 1.37
N ILE A 50 -2.85 4.79 0.36
CA ILE A 50 -4.13 4.11 0.05
C ILE A 50 -4.56 3.20 1.20
N ALA A 51 -3.65 2.41 1.77
CA ALA A 51 -3.93 1.56 2.91
C ALA A 51 -4.37 2.37 4.13
N PHE A 52 -3.70 3.49 4.41
CA PHE A 52 -4.02 4.37 5.52
C PHE A 52 -5.39 5.05 5.37
N LEU A 53 -5.69 5.61 4.19
CA LEU A 53 -7.00 6.20 3.90
C LEU A 53 -8.12 5.15 4.00
N SER A 54 -7.85 3.94 3.52
CA SER A 54 -8.79 2.81 3.61
C SER A 54 -9.03 2.40 5.07
N TYR A 55 -7.98 2.38 5.89
CA TYR A 55 -8.08 2.15 7.33
C TYR A 55 -8.92 3.22 8.03
N LEU A 56 -8.72 4.51 7.70
CA LEU A 56 -9.54 5.60 8.25
C LEU A 56 -11.01 5.47 7.83
N GLY A 57 -11.27 5.10 6.58
CA GLY A 57 -12.62 4.83 6.05
C GLY A 57 -13.31 3.68 6.79
N TRP A 58 -12.61 2.56 6.95
CA TRP A 58 -13.08 1.42 7.73
C TRP A 58 -13.34 1.79 9.20
N ARG A 59 -12.39 2.47 9.85
CA ARG A 59 -12.50 2.91 11.24
C ARG A 59 -13.72 3.81 11.42
N LYS A 60 -13.92 4.78 10.53
CA LYS A 60 -15.11 5.64 10.57
C LYS A 60 -16.39 4.81 10.45
N GLN A 61 -16.45 3.84 9.54
CA GLN A 61 -17.64 3.00 9.38
C GLN A 61 -17.90 2.07 10.58
N GLU A 62 -16.85 1.59 11.24
CA GLU A 62 -16.97 0.68 12.39
C GLU A 62 -17.38 1.41 13.67
N TYR A 63 -16.82 2.60 13.91
CA TYR A 63 -17.03 3.36 15.13
C TYR A 63 -18.06 4.49 15.01
N SER A 64 -18.55 4.79 13.80
CA SER A 64 -19.72 5.65 13.61
C SER A 64 -20.99 4.84 13.91
N LYS A 65 -21.23 4.60 15.20
CA LYS A 65 -22.57 4.32 15.73
C LYS A 65 -23.32 5.61 15.91
#